data_AF-A0A2N0NJZ0-F1
#
_entry.id   AF-A0A2N0NJZ0-F1
#
_cell.length_a   1.000
_cell.length_b   1.000
_cell.length_c   1.000
_cell.angle_alpha   90.00
_cell.angle_beta   90.00
_cell.angle_gamma   90.00
#
_symmetry.space_group_name_H-M   'P 1'
#
loop_
_entity.id
_entity.type
_entity.pdbx_description
1 polymer ?
#
loop_
_entity_poly.entity_id
_entity_poly.type
_entity_poly.pdbx_seq_one_letter_code
_entity_poly.pdbx_strand_id
1 'polypeptide(L)'
;MATSVKNKEVQQEIYLKVTATYITLDFKIKDVMLEIKYMSSHHIPVVITDSLHKIISDWKLEDHISSITTNNRTNMVVKAGPRTIYI
;
A
#
# COMPACT_ATOMS: atom_id res chain seq x y z
N MET A 1 18.02 37.78 24.79
CA MET A 1 16.65 37.38 24.43
C MET A 1 16.77 36.43 23.23
N ALA A 2 16.49 35.14 23.41
CA ALA A 2 16.61 34.15 22.33
C ALA A 2 15.21 33.87 21.78
N THR A 3 15.00 34.10 20.49
CA THR A 3 13.74 33.85 19.80
C THR A 3 13.79 32.45 19.20
N SER A 4 13.05 31.48 19.75
CA SER A 4 12.87 30.17 19.11
C SER A 4 11.85 30.27 18.00
N VAL A 5 12.31 30.15 16.75
CA VAL A 5 11.45 29.92 15.59
C VAL A 5 11.09 28.44 15.58
N LYS A 6 9.82 28.10 15.83
CA LYS A 6 9.31 26.76 15.59
C LYS A 6 9.14 26.60 14.09
N ASN A 7 9.99 25.77 13.46
CA ASN A 7 9.73 25.32 12.09
C ASN A 7 8.39 24.60 12.07
N LYS A 8 7.43 25.09 11.28
CA LYS A 8 6.22 24.32 10.97
C LYS A 8 6.67 23.12 10.15
N GLU A 9 6.56 21.92 10.72
CA GLU A 9 6.68 20.69 9.95
C GLU A 9 5.63 20.72 8.83
N VAL A 10 6.09 20.62 7.59
CA VAL A 10 5.20 20.42 6.45
C VAL A 10 4.64 19.01 6.59
N GLN A 11 3.34 18.89 6.87
CA GLN A 11 2.67 17.59 6.91
C GLN A 11 2.73 16.99 5.50
N GLN A 12 3.56 15.96 5.32
CA GLN A 12 3.65 15.25 4.05
C GLN A 12 2.38 14.41 3.87
N GLU A 13 1.61 14.72 2.83
CA GLU A 13 0.45 13.91 2.46
C GLU A 13 0.91 12.58 1.84
N ILE A 14 0.44 11.47 2.40
CA ILE A 14 0.76 10.12 1.92
C ILE A 14 -0.52 9.49 1.39
N TYR A 15 -0.43 8.91 0.20
CA TYR A 15 -1.53 8.19 -0.43
C TYR A 15 -1.13 6.74 -0.72
N LEU A 16 -2.03 5.81 -0.39
CA LEU A 16 -1.97 4.41 -0.82
C LEU A 16 -2.88 4.25 -2.03
N LYS A 17 -2.29 4.01 -3.20
CA LYS A 17 -3.01 3.66 -4.42
C LYS A 17 -2.85 2.16 -4.66
N VAL A 18 -3.96 1.45 -4.81
CA VAL A 18 -3.98 0.01 -5.12
C VAL A 18 -4.65 -0.21 -6.46
N THR A 19 -3.97 -0.95 -7.33
CA THR A 19 -4.45 -1.33 -8.67
C THR A 19 -4.31 -2.83 -8.81
N ALA A 20 -5.36 -3.50 -9.27
CA ALA A 20 -5.32 -4.90 -9.68
C ALA A 20 -5.04 -4.97 -11.17
N THR A 21 -4.02 -5.76 -11.53
CA THR A 21 -3.70 -6.09 -12.92
C THR A 21 -4.05 -7.56 -13.15
N TYR A 22 -4.82 -7.85 -14.18
CA TYR A 22 -5.23 -9.22 -14.52
C TYR A 22 -5.23 -9.45 -16.03
N ILE A 23 -5.18 -10.73 -16.41
CA ILE A 23 -5.23 -11.18 -17.80
C ILE A 23 -6.61 -11.78 -18.07
N THR A 24 -7.26 -11.33 -19.14
CA THR A 24 -8.54 -11.89 -19.59
C THR A 24 -8.35 -13.12 -20.47
N LEU A 25 -9.43 -13.88 -20.71
CA LEU A 25 -9.40 -15.09 -21.54
C LEU A 25 -8.95 -14.84 -22.99
N ASP A 26 -9.11 -13.60 -23.50
CA ASP A 26 -8.58 -13.16 -24.79
C ASP A 26 -7.15 -12.62 -24.70
N PHE A 27 -6.42 -12.98 -23.64
CA PHE A 27 -5.01 -12.64 -23.38
C PHE A 27 -4.73 -11.14 -23.33
N LYS A 28 -5.70 -10.32 -22.93
CA LYS A 28 -5.49 -8.88 -22.72
C LYS A 28 -5.17 -8.60 -21.26
N ILE A 29 -4.15 -7.77 -21.06
CA ILE A 29 -3.84 -7.21 -19.74
C ILE A 29 -4.84 -6.08 -19.47
N LYS A 30 -5.43 -6.09 -18.28
CA LYS A 30 -6.33 -5.05 -17.79
C LYS A 30 -5.87 -4.59 -16.41
N ASP A 31 -6.01 -3.29 -16.20
CA ASP A 31 -5.78 -2.64 -14.92
C ASP A 31 -7.10 -2.08 -14.39
N VAL A 32 -7.38 -2.33 -13.11
CA VAL A 32 -8.52 -1.74 -12.40
C VAL A 32 -8.01 -1.12 -11.11
N MET A 33 -8.29 0.16 -10.93
CA MET A 33 -8.00 0.86 -9.68
C MET A 33 -8.99 0.41 -8.61
N LEU A 34 -8.49 -0.24 -7.57
CA LEU A 34 -9.32 -0.75 -6.47
C LEU A 34 -9.62 0.35 -5.46
N GLU A 35 -8.59 1.09 -5.05
CA GLU A 35 -8.73 2.15 -4.04
C GLU A 35 -7.61 3.19 -4.14
N ILE A 36 -7.93 4.44 -3.81
CA ILE A 36 -6.97 5.49 -3.44
C ILE A 36 -7.33 5.93 -2.02
N LYS A 37 -6.40 5.74 -1.08
CA LYS A 37 -6.61 6.04 0.33
C LYS A 37 -5.59 7.06 0.84
N TYR A 38 -6.08 8.13 1.45
CA TYR A 38 -5.23 9.07 2.19
C TYR A 38 -4.78 8.44 3.51
N MET A 39 -3.51 8.65 3.87
CA MET A 39 -2.88 8.15 5.09
C MET A 39 -2.36 9.33 5.91
N SER A 40 -3.02 9.62 7.03
CA SER A 40 -2.66 10.73 7.94
C SER A 40 -1.45 10.43 8.84
N SER A 41 -1.03 9.17 8.92
CA SER A 41 0.08 8.73 9.78
C SER A 41 1.28 8.34 8.93
N HIS A 42 2.45 8.88 9.29
CA HIS A 42 3.72 8.56 8.65
C HIS A 42 4.01 7.05 8.77
N HIS A 43 4.03 6.39 7.61
CA HIS A 43 4.88 5.23 7.33
C HIS A 43 4.93 4.12 8.38
N ILE A 44 3.82 3.74 9.02
CA ILE A 44 3.82 2.50 9.81
C ILE A 44 3.48 1.35 8.85
N PRO A 45 4.41 0.42 8.59
CA PRO A 45 4.17 -0.72 7.70
C PRO A 45 2.88 -1.48 8.03
N VAL A 46 2.54 -1.56 9.31
CA VAL A 46 1.30 -2.19 9.79
C VAL A 46 0.05 -1.55 9.20
N VAL A 47 -0.01 -0.21 9.10
CA VAL A 47 -1.19 0.52 8.61
C VAL A 47 -1.37 0.28 7.11
N ILE A 48 -0.26 0.16 6.37
CA ILE A 48 -0.27 -0.17 4.95
C ILE A 48 -0.74 -1.61 4.76
N THR A 49 -0.18 -2.56 5.49
CA THR A 49 -0.55 -3.97 5.44
C THR A 49 -2.02 -4.19 5.82
N ASP A 50 -2.50 -3.60 6.90
CA ASP A 50 -3.91 -3.70 7.33
C ASP A 50 -4.84 -3.08 6.29
N SER A 51 -4.46 -1.95 5.70
CA SER A 51 -5.25 -1.33 4.62
C SER A 51 -5.29 -2.20 3.38
N LEU A 52 -4.17 -2.82 3.00
CA LEU A 52 -4.10 -3.76 1.87
C LEU A 52 -4.97 -5.00 2.13
N HIS A 53 -4.88 -5.61 3.31
CA HIS A 53 -5.73 -6.75 3.67
C HIS A 53 -7.21 -6.42 3.60
N LYS A 54 -7.58 -5.23 4.09
CA LYS A 54 -8.97 -4.77 4.01
C LYS A 54 -9.41 -4.61 2.55
N ILE A 55 -8.61 -3.96 1.71
CA ILE A 55 -8.92 -3.77 0.28
C ILE A 55 -9.09 -5.14 -0.40
N ILE A 56 -8.19 -6.08 -0.15
CA ILE A 56 -8.26 -7.43 -0.71
C ILE A 56 -9.58 -8.10 -0.31
N SER A 57 -10.00 -7.95 0.95
CA SER A 57 -11.23 -8.56 1.46
C SER A 57 -12.51 -7.88 0.97
N ASP A 58 -12.52 -6.55 0.93
CA ASP A 58 -13.64 -5.77 0.40
C ASP A 58 -13.92 -6.12 -1.07
N TRP A 59 -12.86 -6.42 -1.84
CA TRP A 59 -12.94 -6.87 -3.23
C TRP A 59 -13.02 -8.39 -3.41
N LYS A 60 -12.97 -9.18 -2.33
CA LYS A 60 -13.00 -10.66 -2.33
C LYS A 60 -11.92 -11.29 -3.20
N LEU A 61 -10.68 -10.80 -3.09
CA LEU A 61 -9.55 -11.20 -3.91
C LEU A 61 -8.59 -12.18 -3.21
N GLU A 62 -8.89 -12.62 -1.99
CA GLU A 62 -7.99 -13.43 -1.15
C GLU A 62 -7.43 -14.66 -1.89
N ASP A 63 -8.27 -15.38 -2.64
CA ASP A 63 -7.91 -16.59 -3.38
C ASP A 63 -7.50 -16.31 -4.84
N HIS A 64 -7.46 -15.04 -5.24
CA HIS A 64 -7.26 -14.61 -6.64
C HIS A 64 -5.97 -13.80 -6.84
N ILE A 65 -5.12 -13.69 -5.81
CA ILE A 65 -3.86 -12.95 -5.86
C ILE A 65 -2.70 -13.90 -6.13
N SER A 66 -2.01 -13.70 -7.25
CA SER A 66 -0.78 -14.42 -7.58
C SER A 66 0.49 -13.69 -7.15
N SER A 67 0.45 -12.35 -7.11
CA SER A 67 1.60 -11.51 -6.73
C SER A 67 1.14 -10.11 -6.32
N ILE A 68 1.96 -9.42 -5.52
CA ILE A 68 1.78 -8.02 -5.15
C ILE A 68 3.09 -7.31 -5.46
N THR A 69 3.05 -6.26 -6.27
CA THR A 69 4.21 -5.43 -6.58
C THR A 69 4.08 -4.06 -5.92
N THR A 70 5.17 -3.55 -5.37
CA THR A 70 5.21 -2.26 -4.67
C THR A 70 6.45 -1.48 -5.07
N ASN A 71 6.29 -0.16 -5.24
CA ASN A 71 7.41 0.73 -5.53
C ASN A 71 8.16 1.20 -4.27
N ASN A 72 7.65 0.90 -3.07
CA ASN A 72 8.27 1.32 -1.81
C ASN A 72 8.95 0.15 -1.10
N ARG A 73 10.14 -0.19 -1.61
CA ARG A 73 10.98 -1.31 -1.14
C ARG A 73 11.36 -1.20 0.34
N THR A 74 11.45 0.01 0.89
CA THR A 74 11.91 0.28 2.26
C THR A 74 10.87 0.02 3.34
N ASN A 75 9.57 0.12 3.03
CA ASN A 75 8.51 0.05 4.06
C ASN A 75 7.81 -1.32 4.17
N MET A 76 8.09 -2.28 3.28
CA MET A 76 7.45 -3.60 3.30
C MET A 76 8.30 -4.71 3.93
N VAL A 77 9.56 -4.44 4.29
CA VAL A 77 10.51 -5.45 4.82
C VAL A 77 10.29 -5.77 6.31
N VAL A 78 9.44 -5.02 7.04
CA VAL A 78 9.34 -5.14 8.51
C VAL A 78 8.54 -6.36 9.01
N LYS A 79 7.93 -7.20 8.15
CA LYS A 79 7.11 -8.32 8.64
C LYS A 79 7.10 -9.59 7.76
N ALA A 80 8.26 -10.07 7.32
CA ALA A 80 8.36 -11.42 6.75
C ALA A 80 8.47 -12.49 7.86
N GLY A 81 7.32 -12.96 8.36
CA GLY A 81 7.20 -14.24 9.08
C GLY A 81 6.96 -15.40 8.10
N PRO A 82 6.92 -16.67 8.56
CA PRO A 82 7.16 -17.89 7.75
C PRO A 82 6.08 -18.25 6.70
N ARG A 83 5.21 -17.30 6.33
CA ARG A 83 4.39 -17.35 5.12
C ARG A 83 4.80 -16.18 4.25
N THR A 84 5.92 -16.37 3.56
CA THR A 84 6.56 -15.40 2.69
C THR A 84 5.58 -14.91 1.61
N ILE A 85 5.17 -13.65 1.71
CA ILE A 85 4.66 -12.88 0.57
C ILE A 85 5.91 -12.34 -0.14
N TYR A 86 6.20 -12.84 -1.34
CA TYR A 86 7.28 -12.32 -2.16
C TYR A 86 6.88 -10.92 -2.67
N ILE A 87 7.77 -9.95 -2.43
CA ILE A 87 7.74 -8.58 -2.98
C ILE A 87 8.53 -8.57 -4.28
#